data_AF-A0A5B9D7D3-F1
#
_entry.id   AF-A0A5B9D7D3-F1
#
_cell.length_a   1.000
_cell.length_b   1.000
_cell.length_c   1.000
_cell.angle_alpha   90.00
_cell.angle_beta   90.00
_cell.angle_gamma   90.00
#
_symmetry.space_group_name_H-M   'P 1'
#
loop_
_entity.id
_entity.type
_entity.pdbx_description
1 polymer ?
#
loop_
_entity_poly.entity_id
_entity_poly.type
_entity_poly.pdbx_seq_one_letter_code
_entity_poly.pdbx_strand_id
1 'polypeptide(L)'
;MVEIETRKFYQGGVEYEFKWVENRHHLPNIAQNFGNKLIKYYNLVCSNVYPEKLFNSKEILRCSSFKLKNLDKDGLKKISLELIKNNYVTLVNDENTPKDVSKSIVNLVKMTRIWYDIFYYQMKKNPKHGPILQKILELNENSLSIEIPIWSSTLESFRTKLIQRTEFSCITGELFTGHIDLLLYDELDNSIIVADYKPENGFLRSLPQVATYGLFIKKMLKLDKIKCISFSKDKLWIYDPEIIKKQIPYYIERFGNPNLIWRYLVKTI
;
A
#
# COMPACT_ATOMS: atom_id res chain seq x y z
N MET A 1 -4.33 -19.65 -17.71
CA MET A 1 -3.62 -18.40 -18.07
C MET A 1 -4.22 -17.30 -17.22
N VAL A 2 -3.42 -16.42 -16.63
CA VAL A 2 -3.93 -15.31 -15.81
C VAL A 2 -4.30 -14.17 -16.76
N GLU A 3 -5.54 -13.71 -16.71
CA GLU A 3 -6.01 -12.56 -17.48
C GLU A 3 -5.67 -11.29 -16.69
N ILE A 4 -4.78 -10.47 -17.25
CA ILE A 4 -4.28 -9.24 -16.62
C ILE A 4 -4.73 -8.07 -17.47
N GLU A 5 -5.65 -7.27 -16.93
CA GLU A 5 -5.95 -5.97 -17.51
C GLU A 5 -4.87 -4.96 -17.12
N THR A 6 -4.61 -4.00 -18.01
CA THR A 6 -3.54 -3.02 -17.85
C THR A 6 -4.01 -1.63 -18.24
N ARG A 7 -3.65 -0.63 -17.43
CA ARG A 7 -3.86 0.78 -17.71
C ARG A 7 -2.61 1.59 -17.40
N LYS A 8 -2.12 2.33 -18.40
CA LYS A 8 -1.06 3.33 -18.21
C LYS A 8 -1.63 4.66 -17.77
N PHE A 9 -0.91 5.37 -16.91
CA PHE A 9 -1.23 6.72 -16.48
C PHE A 9 0.02 7.47 -16.03
N TYR A 10 -0.11 8.78 -15.80
CA TYR A 10 1.03 9.65 -15.47
C TYR A 10 0.84 10.34 -14.12
N GLN A 11 1.92 10.43 -13.33
CA GLN A 11 1.97 11.25 -12.12
C GLN A 11 3.25 12.10 -12.10
N GLY A 12 3.10 13.41 -12.29
CA GLY A 12 4.23 14.34 -12.36
C GLY A 12 5.18 14.01 -13.52
N GLY A 13 4.62 13.59 -14.66
CA GLY A 13 5.37 13.22 -15.86
C GLY A 13 6.03 11.84 -15.83
N VAL A 14 5.88 11.06 -14.75
CA VAL A 14 6.36 9.67 -14.68
C VAL A 14 5.22 8.74 -15.08
N GLU A 15 5.48 7.83 -16.03
CA GLU A 15 4.54 6.77 -16.43
C GLU A 15 4.49 5.68 -15.34
N TYR A 16 3.27 5.29 -14.99
CA TYR A 16 2.93 4.16 -14.15
C TYR A 16 1.98 3.25 -14.90
N GLU A 17 1.90 1.99 -14.47
CA GLU A 17 1.13 0.95 -15.15
C GLU A 17 0.31 0.16 -14.12
N PHE A 18 -0.94 0.57 -13.92
CA PHE A 18 -1.92 -0.15 -13.10
C PHE A 18 -2.24 -1.47 -13.77
N LYS A 19 -2.22 -2.56 -13.01
CA LYS A 19 -2.62 -3.88 -13.49
C LYS A 19 -3.44 -4.61 -12.44
N TRP A 20 -4.40 -5.40 -12.88
CA TRP A 20 -5.17 -6.26 -12.00
C TRP A 20 -5.53 -7.58 -12.68
N VAL A 21 -5.80 -8.59 -11.86
CA VAL A 21 -6.06 -9.96 -12.32
C VAL A 21 -7.56 -10.22 -12.24
N GLU A 22 -8.24 -10.17 -13.39
CA GLU A 22 -9.70 -10.12 -13.46
C GLU A 22 -10.37 -11.29 -12.71
N ASN A 23 -9.94 -12.52 -13.01
CA ASN A 23 -10.54 -13.72 -12.47
C ASN A 23 -10.38 -13.91 -10.95
N ARG A 24 -9.39 -13.27 -10.31
CA ARG A 24 -9.16 -13.42 -8.86
C ARG A 24 -10.21 -12.70 -8.02
N HIS A 25 -10.89 -11.69 -8.55
CA HIS A 25 -11.93 -10.96 -7.81
C HIS A 25 -13.26 -11.69 -7.72
N HIS A 26 -13.44 -12.70 -8.58
CA HIS A 26 -14.63 -13.54 -8.63
C HIS A 26 -14.52 -14.78 -7.73
N LEU A 27 -13.39 -14.99 -7.05
CA LEU A 27 -13.26 -16.05 -6.05
C LEU A 27 -14.37 -15.87 -4.99
N PRO A 28 -15.13 -16.93 -4.63
CA PRO A 28 -16.35 -16.80 -3.81
C PRO A 28 -16.15 -15.98 -2.53
N ASN A 29 -15.05 -16.23 -1.81
CA ASN A 29 -14.74 -15.53 -0.57
C ASN A 29 -14.47 -14.03 -0.79
N ILE A 30 -13.86 -13.65 -1.90
CA ILE A 30 -13.59 -12.24 -2.23
C ILE A 30 -14.86 -11.56 -2.70
N ALA A 31 -15.57 -12.19 -3.65
CA ALA A 31 -16.76 -11.64 -4.30
C ALA A 31 -17.88 -11.33 -3.30
N GLN A 32 -18.09 -12.20 -2.30
CA GLN A 32 -19.10 -12.01 -1.26
C GLN A 32 -18.84 -10.79 -0.37
N ASN A 33 -17.57 -10.42 -0.16
CA ASN A 33 -17.20 -9.37 0.78
C ASN A 33 -17.03 -8.00 0.10
N PHE A 34 -16.11 -7.91 -0.87
CA PHE A 34 -15.74 -6.63 -1.49
C PHE A 34 -15.29 -6.76 -2.96
N GLY A 35 -15.28 -7.97 -3.54
CA GLY A 35 -14.80 -8.20 -4.91
C GLY A 35 -15.51 -7.33 -5.95
N ASN A 36 -16.84 -7.25 -5.90
CA ASN A 36 -17.63 -6.39 -6.80
C ASN A 36 -17.29 -4.90 -6.66
N LYS A 37 -16.94 -4.43 -5.45
CA LYS A 37 -16.52 -3.05 -5.23
C LYS A 37 -15.13 -2.80 -5.81
N LEU A 38 -14.20 -3.74 -5.67
CA LEU A 38 -12.88 -3.66 -6.29
C LEU A 38 -12.98 -3.61 -7.81
N ILE A 39 -13.76 -4.51 -8.42
CA ILE A 39 -13.97 -4.53 -9.88
C ILE A 39 -14.52 -3.18 -10.37
N LYS A 40 -15.55 -2.66 -9.71
CA LYS A 40 -16.10 -1.33 -10.03
C LYS A 40 -15.04 -0.22 -9.92
N TYR A 41 -14.21 -0.28 -8.88
CA TYR A 41 -13.13 0.69 -8.69
C TYR A 41 -12.07 0.59 -9.79
N TYR A 42 -11.68 -0.61 -10.18
CA TYR A 42 -10.72 -0.82 -11.26
C TYR A 42 -11.28 -0.41 -12.62
N ASN A 43 -12.55 -0.69 -12.89
CA ASN A 43 -13.23 -0.20 -14.08
C ASN A 43 -13.29 1.34 -14.11
N LEU A 44 -13.47 2.00 -12.96
CA LEU A 44 -13.36 3.45 -12.85
C LEU A 44 -11.95 3.95 -13.22
N VAL A 45 -10.90 3.27 -12.77
CA VAL A 45 -9.50 3.57 -13.11
C VAL A 45 -9.24 3.36 -14.61
N CYS A 46 -9.71 2.24 -15.17
CA CYS A 46 -9.51 1.88 -16.57
C CYS A 46 -10.30 2.77 -17.56
N SER A 47 -11.46 3.30 -17.16
CA SER A 47 -12.36 4.09 -18.01
C SER A 47 -11.97 5.56 -18.23
N ASN A 48 -10.76 5.99 -17.84
CA ASN A 48 -10.29 7.39 -17.90
C ASN A 48 -11.08 8.39 -17.04
N VAL A 49 -11.82 7.89 -16.05
CA VAL A 49 -12.58 8.74 -15.12
C VAL A 49 -11.77 9.06 -13.85
N TYR A 50 -10.53 8.57 -13.75
CA TYR A 50 -9.62 8.95 -12.66
C TYR A 50 -9.17 10.41 -12.80
N PRO A 51 -8.94 11.15 -11.69
CA PRO A 51 -8.69 12.58 -11.74
C PRO A 51 -7.23 12.90 -12.11
N GLU A 52 -6.85 12.71 -13.37
CA GLU A 52 -5.48 12.87 -13.88
C GLU A 52 -4.83 14.22 -13.50
N LYS A 53 -5.61 15.30 -13.53
CA LYS A 53 -5.13 16.64 -13.14
C LYS A 53 -4.61 16.67 -11.69
N LEU A 54 -5.22 15.91 -10.79
CA LEU A 54 -4.76 15.83 -9.39
C LEU A 54 -3.44 15.11 -9.27
N PHE A 55 -3.26 14.01 -9.98
CA PHE A 55 -2.02 13.23 -9.96
C PHE A 55 -0.84 14.03 -10.54
N ASN A 56 -1.10 14.90 -11.51
CA ASN A 56 -0.06 15.74 -12.10
C ASN A 56 0.16 17.09 -11.39
N SER A 57 -0.72 17.47 -10.45
CA SER A 57 -0.54 18.69 -9.67
C SER A 57 0.62 18.57 -8.68
N LYS A 58 1.38 19.65 -8.54
CA LYS A 58 2.46 19.79 -7.54
C LYS A 58 1.94 20.28 -6.18
N GLU A 59 0.73 20.82 -6.15
CA GLU A 59 0.10 21.38 -4.95
C GLU A 59 -0.57 20.30 -4.10
N ILE A 60 -0.89 19.16 -4.71
CA ILE A 60 -1.55 18.04 -4.05
C ILE A 60 -0.52 17.17 -3.33
N LEU A 61 -0.84 16.79 -2.09
CA LEU A 61 0.02 15.91 -1.31
C LEU A 61 0.18 14.55 -1.99
N ARG A 62 1.41 14.04 -2.04
CA ARG A 62 1.68 12.68 -2.50
C ARG A 62 1.86 11.78 -1.29
N CYS A 63 1.12 10.69 -1.22
CA CYS A 63 1.25 9.74 -0.11
C CYS A 63 2.67 9.15 -0.02
N SER A 64 3.39 9.02 -1.16
CA SER A 64 4.80 8.63 -1.19
C SER A 64 5.76 9.60 -0.47
N SER A 65 5.30 10.83 -0.16
CA SER A 65 6.02 11.78 0.68
C SER A 65 5.77 11.58 2.19
N PHE A 66 4.80 10.75 2.56
CA PHE A 66 4.45 10.47 3.96
C PHE A 66 5.50 9.53 4.56
N LYS A 67 6.54 10.15 5.09
CA LYS A 67 7.68 9.47 5.67
C LYS A 67 7.87 9.86 7.12
N LEU A 68 8.43 8.94 7.90
CA LEU A 68 8.98 9.25 9.20
C LEU A 68 10.39 9.85 9.01
N LYS A 69 10.43 11.18 8.95
CA LYS A 69 11.65 11.99 8.74
C LYS A 69 11.97 12.84 9.96
N ASN A 70 13.16 13.44 9.97
CA ASN A 70 13.64 14.34 11.04
C ASN A 70 13.74 13.67 12.42
N LEU A 71 13.93 12.35 12.43
CA LEU A 71 14.44 11.61 13.58
C LEU A 71 15.86 11.17 13.24
N ASP A 72 16.74 11.18 14.23
CA ASP A 72 18.07 10.61 14.07
C ASP A 72 17.99 9.09 13.86
N LYS A 73 19.12 8.48 13.47
CA LYS A 73 19.18 7.04 13.18
C LYS A 73 18.83 6.20 14.42
N ASP A 74 19.20 6.65 15.61
CA ASP A 74 18.99 5.92 16.85
C ASP A 74 17.54 5.96 17.30
N GLY A 75 16.85 7.09 17.13
CA GLY A 75 15.42 7.25 17.34
C GLY A 75 14.65 6.31 16.42
N LEU A 76 14.93 6.31 15.10
CA LEU A 76 14.30 5.37 14.18
C LEU A 76 14.53 3.90 14.58
N LYS A 77 15.75 3.55 14.98
CA LYS A 77 16.09 2.19 15.43
C LYS A 77 15.31 1.82 16.70
N LYS A 78 15.27 2.70 17.71
CA LYS A 78 14.54 2.48 18.96
C LYS A 78 13.05 2.28 18.72
N ILE A 79 12.43 3.13 17.91
CA ILE A 79 11.01 2.98 17.53
C ILE A 79 10.78 1.62 16.88
N SER A 80 11.59 1.27 15.87
CA SER A 80 11.44 -0.02 15.17
C SER A 80 11.53 -1.21 16.13
N LEU A 81 12.47 -1.19 17.07
CA LEU A 81 12.64 -2.26 18.05
C LEU A 81 11.45 -2.32 19.01
N GLU A 82 10.96 -1.18 19.50
CA GLU A 82 9.80 -1.13 20.38
C GLU A 82 8.52 -1.63 19.69
N LEU A 83 8.30 -1.27 18.43
CA LEU A 83 7.14 -1.76 17.68
C LEU A 83 7.15 -3.29 17.54
N ILE A 84 8.31 -3.88 17.30
CA ILE A 84 8.46 -5.34 17.17
C ILE A 84 8.35 -6.01 18.55
N LYS A 85 9.07 -5.49 19.55
CA LYS A 85 9.05 -6.02 20.93
C LYS A 85 7.65 -6.07 21.53
N ASN A 86 6.82 -5.08 21.22
CA ASN A 86 5.45 -4.99 21.72
C ASN A 86 4.40 -5.61 20.75
N ASN A 87 4.83 -6.38 19.75
CA ASN A 87 3.97 -7.06 18.77
C ASN A 87 3.01 -6.14 17.96
N TYR A 88 3.34 -4.84 17.85
CA TYR A 88 2.60 -3.93 16.96
C TYR A 88 3.00 -4.11 15.50
N VAL A 89 4.22 -4.59 15.26
CA VAL A 89 4.74 -4.97 13.95
C VAL A 89 5.33 -6.37 14.06
N THR A 90 4.86 -7.28 13.23
CA THR A 90 5.41 -8.63 13.15
C THR A 90 6.47 -8.70 12.06
N LEU A 91 7.73 -8.90 12.45
CA LEU A 91 8.79 -9.28 11.50
C LEU A 91 8.67 -10.78 11.23
N VAL A 92 8.38 -11.12 9.98
CA VAL A 92 8.22 -12.51 9.54
C VAL A 92 9.58 -13.10 9.20
N ASN A 93 9.87 -14.24 9.82
CA ASN A 93 11.03 -15.08 9.57
C ASN A 93 10.69 -16.54 9.93
N ASP A 94 11.65 -17.45 9.78
CA ASP A 94 11.45 -18.89 10.02
C ASP A 94 11.00 -19.20 11.46
N GLU A 95 11.40 -18.39 12.43
CA GLU A 95 11.05 -18.56 13.86
C GLU A 95 9.74 -17.86 14.24
N ASN A 96 9.32 -16.86 13.48
CA ASN A 96 8.23 -15.94 13.81
C ASN A 96 7.30 -15.73 12.60
N THR A 97 6.74 -16.83 12.08
CA THR A 97 5.73 -16.79 11.04
C THR A 97 4.33 -16.82 11.66
N PRO A 98 3.49 -15.79 11.43
CA PRO A 98 2.10 -15.78 11.91
C PRO A 98 1.30 -16.96 11.36
N LYS A 99 0.55 -17.65 12.22
CA LYS A 99 -0.29 -18.80 11.83
C LYS A 99 -1.55 -18.38 11.07
N ASP A 100 -1.95 -17.12 11.21
CA ASP A 100 -3.13 -16.49 10.63
C ASP A 100 -2.85 -15.79 9.28
N VAL A 101 -1.72 -16.08 8.65
CA VAL A 101 -1.32 -15.48 7.37
C VAL A 101 -1.03 -16.58 6.34
N SER A 102 -1.63 -16.46 5.15
CA SER A 102 -1.47 -17.45 4.08
C SER A 102 0.00 -17.64 3.69
N LYS A 103 0.40 -18.88 3.39
CA LYS A 103 1.78 -19.22 2.99
C LYS A 103 2.24 -18.43 1.76
N SER A 104 1.35 -18.15 0.83
CA SER A 104 1.62 -17.31 -0.35
C SER A 104 2.09 -15.89 0.01
N ILE A 105 1.54 -15.30 1.06
CA ILE A 105 1.94 -13.99 1.58
C ILE A 105 3.32 -14.07 2.23
N VAL A 106 3.56 -15.10 3.06
CA VAL A 106 4.88 -15.35 3.68
C VAL A 106 5.96 -15.55 2.60
N ASN A 107 5.60 -16.23 1.50
CA ASN A 107 6.49 -16.50 0.38
C ASN A 107 6.84 -15.28 -0.48
N LEU A 108 6.28 -14.08 -0.21
CA LEU A 108 6.62 -12.85 -0.93
C LEU A 108 8.13 -12.57 -0.88
N VAL A 109 8.80 -12.78 0.27
CA VAL A 109 10.25 -12.56 0.40
C VAL A 109 11.04 -13.48 -0.54
N LYS A 110 10.72 -14.78 -0.51
CA LYS A 110 11.38 -15.78 -1.36
C LYS A 110 11.17 -15.47 -2.84
N MET A 111 9.93 -15.18 -3.24
CA MET A 111 9.59 -14.82 -4.61
C MET A 111 10.32 -13.56 -5.07
N THR A 112 10.32 -12.53 -4.22
CA THR A 112 11.02 -11.26 -4.46
C THR A 112 12.52 -11.49 -4.63
N ARG A 113 13.15 -12.31 -3.79
CA ARG A 113 14.57 -12.65 -3.89
C ARG A 113 14.91 -13.32 -5.21
N ILE A 114 14.17 -14.36 -5.58
CA ILE A 114 14.39 -15.10 -6.83
C ILE A 114 14.35 -14.16 -8.04
N TRP A 115 13.30 -13.35 -8.15
CA TRP A 115 13.14 -12.44 -9.29
C TRP A 115 14.10 -11.25 -9.24
N TYR A 116 14.43 -10.77 -8.04
CA TYR A 116 15.45 -9.75 -7.87
C TYR A 116 16.79 -10.24 -8.44
N ASP A 117 17.22 -11.43 -8.06
CA ASP A 117 18.48 -11.99 -8.50
C ASP A 117 18.48 -12.24 -10.02
N ILE A 118 17.42 -12.84 -10.57
CA ILE A 118 17.27 -13.05 -12.01
C ILE A 118 17.41 -11.73 -12.79
N PHE A 119 16.66 -10.70 -12.43
CA PHE A 119 16.72 -9.42 -13.15
C PHE A 119 18.04 -8.69 -12.92
N TYR A 120 18.61 -8.78 -11.72
CA TYR A 120 19.93 -8.22 -11.43
C TYR A 120 21.00 -8.83 -12.35
N TYR A 121 21.01 -10.16 -12.49
CA TYR A 121 21.97 -10.85 -13.35
C TYR A 121 21.78 -10.57 -14.84
N GLN A 122 20.53 -10.48 -15.31
CA GLN A 122 20.19 -10.19 -16.69
C GLN A 122 20.50 -8.74 -17.09
N MET A 123 20.18 -7.78 -16.21
CA MET A 123 20.29 -6.34 -16.51
C MET A 123 21.60 -5.72 -16.05
N LYS A 124 22.40 -6.43 -15.23
CA LYS A 124 23.60 -5.92 -14.54
C LYS A 124 23.35 -4.64 -13.73
N LYS A 125 22.13 -4.49 -13.20
CA LYS A 125 21.71 -3.36 -12.35
C LYS A 125 20.58 -3.77 -11.43
N ASN A 126 20.38 -3.02 -10.34
CA ASN A 126 19.27 -3.25 -9.42
C ASN A 126 17.93 -3.12 -10.17
N PRO A 127 17.04 -4.14 -10.12
CA PRO A 127 15.74 -4.05 -10.74
C PRO A 127 14.90 -2.96 -10.08
N LYS A 128 14.09 -2.28 -10.90
CA LYS A 128 13.09 -1.31 -10.42
C LYS A 128 11.89 -2.07 -9.82
N HIS A 129 10.96 -1.32 -9.21
CA HIS A 129 9.75 -1.90 -8.58
C HIS A 129 8.91 -2.70 -9.58
N GLY A 130 8.59 -2.10 -10.74
CA GLY A 130 7.68 -2.67 -11.75
C GLY A 130 7.96 -4.13 -12.13
N PRO A 131 9.17 -4.51 -12.59
CA PRO A 131 9.47 -5.90 -12.96
C PRO A 131 9.24 -6.93 -11.84
N ILE A 132 9.55 -6.56 -10.59
CA ILE A 132 9.36 -7.43 -9.43
C ILE A 132 7.86 -7.58 -9.12
N LEU A 133 7.14 -6.46 -9.03
CA LEU A 133 5.71 -6.44 -8.75
C LEU A 133 4.91 -7.17 -9.84
N GLN A 134 5.31 -7.03 -11.12
CA GLN A 134 4.73 -7.79 -12.23
C GLN A 134 4.85 -9.29 -12.00
N LYS A 135 6.04 -9.78 -11.62
CA LYS A 135 6.25 -11.21 -11.39
C LYS A 135 5.49 -11.73 -10.17
N ILE A 136 5.34 -10.91 -9.13
CA ILE A 136 4.49 -11.23 -7.99
C ILE A 136 3.03 -11.33 -8.45
N LEU A 137 2.51 -10.36 -9.18
CA LEU A 137 1.14 -10.38 -9.69
C LEU A 137 0.85 -11.64 -10.53
N GLU A 138 1.77 -12.00 -11.42
CA GLU A 138 1.61 -13.18 -12.29
C GLU A 138 1.59 -14.49 -11.50
N LEU A 139 2.45 -14.64 -10.48
CA LEU A 139 2.77 -15.94 -9.89
C LEU A 139 2.21 -16.17 -8.49
N ASN A 140 1.89 -15.10 -7.75
CA ASN A 140 1.32 -15.20 -6.42
C ASN A 140 -0.22 -15.20 -6.52
N GLU A 141 -0.84 -16.32 -6.16
CA GLU A 141 -2.29 -16.53 -6.31
C GLU A 141 -3.16 -15.56 -5.49
N ASN A 142 -2.61 -14.99 -4.41
CA ASN A 142 -3.29 -14.03 -3.55
C ASN A 142 -3.15 -12.59 -4.05
N SER A 143 -2.33 -12.32 -5.07
CA SER A 143 -2.15 -10.98 -5.62
C SER A 143 -3.33 -10.58 -6.48
N LEU A 144 -3.88 -9.40 -6.21
CA LEU A 144 -5.05 -8.89 -6.92
C LEU A 144 -4.65 -7.85 -7.97
N SER A 145 -3.78 -6.92 -7.60
CA SER A 145 -3.40 -5.80 -8.45
C SER A 145 -2.11 -5.12 -7.99
N ILE A 146 -1.51 -4.33 -8.88
CA ILE A 146 -0.31 -3.53 -8.63
C ILE A 146 -0.49 -2.10 -9.16
N GLU A 147 0.30 -1.16 -8.61
CA GLU A 147 0.35 0.26 -9.01
C GLU A 147 -1.05 0.92 -9.00
N ILE A 148 -1.84 0.64 -7.97
CA ILE A 148 -3.25 1.05 -7.89
C ILE A 148 -3.32 2.55 -7.56
N PRO A 149 -3.84 3.40 -8.46
CA PRO A 149 -3.97 4.82 -8.19
C PRO A 149 -5.07 5.05 -7.16
N ILE A 150 -4.77 5.84 -6.14
CA ILE A 150 -5.73 6.29 -5.13
C ILE A 150 -5.71 7.81 -4.97
N TRP A 151 -6.85 8.39 -4.62
CA TRP A 151 -6.97 9.82 -4.39
C TRP A 151 -8.04 10.10 -3.34
N SER A 152 -7.75 11.03 -2.43
CA SER A 152 -8.76 11.53 -1.51
C SER A 152 -9.61 12.64 -2.13
N SER A 153 -10.63 13.05 -1.39
CA SER A 153 -11.44 14.20 -1.72
C SER A 153 -11.57 15.09 -0.49
N THR A 154 -11.78 16.38 -0.69
CA THR A 154 -12.22 17.31 0.37
C THR A 154 -13.66 17.73 0.10
N LEU A 155 -14.36 18.28 1.10
CA LEU A 155 -15.67 18.89 0.86
C LEU A 155 -15.59 19.98 -0.23
N GLU A 156 -14.50 20.75 -0.22
CA GLU A 156 -14.27 21.82 -1.18
C GLU A 156 -14.04 21.28 -2.60
N SER A 157 -13.35 20.14 -2.74
CA SER A 157 -13.13 19.52 -4.07
C SER A 157 -14.43 19.09 -4.75
N PHE A 158 -15.48 18.77 -3.98
CA PHE A 158 -16.81 18.52 -4.54
C PHE A 158 -17.55 19.81 -4.90
N ARG A 159 -17.47 20.83 -4.03
CA ARG A 159 -18.11 22.14 -4.29
C ARG A 159 -17.60 22.78 -5.57
N THR A 160 -16.29 22.70 -5.78
CA THR A 160 -15.58 23.24 -6.96
C THR A 160 -15.66 22.31 -8.18
N LYS A 161 -16.29 21.14 -8.07
CA LYS A 161 -16.34 20.10 -9.11
C LYS A 161 -14.96 19.65 -9.61
N LEU A 162 -13.92 19.83 -8.79
CA LEU A 162 -12.58 19.33 -9.07
C LEU A 162 -12.55 17.80 -9.08
N ILE A 163 -13.39 17.18 -8.25
CA ILE A 163 -13.58 15.72 -8.18
C ILE A 163 -15.08 15.42 -8.29
N GLN A 164 -15.43 14.42 -9.10
CA GLN A 164 -16.78 13.87 -9.11
C GLN A 164 -16.98 12.98 -7.88
N ARG A 165 -18.10 13.15 -7.19
CA ARG A 165 -18.43 12.30 -6.04
C ARG A 165 -18.77 10.89 -6.55
N THR A 166 -18.02 9.92 -6.06
CA THR A 166 -18.25 8.49 -6.33
C THR A 166 -18.47 7.75 -5.02
N GLU A 167 -18.90 6.49 -5.09
CA GLU A 167 -18.95 5.62 -3.90
C GLU A 167 -17.55 5.33 -3.31
N PHE A 168 -16.48 5.56 -4.08
CA PHE A 168 -15.08 5.37 -3.69
C PHE A 168 -14.42 6.64 -3.16
N SER A 169 -15.14 7.76 -3.07
CA SER A 169 -14.57 9.01 -2.57
C SER A 169 -14.43 8.99 -1.04
N CYS A 170 -13.22 9.14 -0.54
CA CYS A 170 -12.96 9.32 0.89
C CYS A 170 -12.70 10.79 1.21
N ILE A 171 -13.61 11.40 2.00
CA ILE A 171 -13.45 12.78 2.46
C ILE A 171 -12.38 12.83 3.54
N THR A 172 -11.37 13.66 3.33
CA THR A 172 -10.27 13.93 4.24
C THR A 172 -10.09 15.44 4.44
N GLY A 173 -9.28 15.83 5.41
CA GLY A 173 -8.96 17.25 5.67
C GLY A 173 -8.14 17.88 4.53
N GLU A 174 -7.37 17.08 3.81
CA GLU A 174 -6.48 17.52 2.73
C GLU A 174 -6.61 16.60 1.51
N LEU A 175 -6.37 17.14 0.31
CA LEU A 175 -6.27 16.32 -0.90
C LEU A 175 -4.92 15.59 -0.94
N PHE A 176 -4.95 14.31 -1.25
CA PHE A 176 -3.75 13.55 -1.55
C PHE A 176 -3.97 12.54 -2.68
N THR A 177 -2.88 12.16 -3.34
CA THR A 177 -2.82 11.10 -4.36
C THR A 177 -1.73 10.10 -4.02
N GLY A 178 -1.79 8.91 -4.60
CA GLY A 178 -0.74 7.90 -4.45
C GLY A 178 -0.97 6.66 -5.29
N HIS A 179 0.01 5.76 -5.25
CA HIS A 179 -0.03 4.44 -5.88
C HIS A 179 0.28 3.39 -4.82
N ILE A 180 -0.59 2.39 -4.72
CA ILE A 180 -0.35 1.20 -3.90
C ILE A 180 0.42 0.20 -4.77
N ASP A 181 1.63 -0.17 -4.36
CA ASP A 181 2.49 -1.10 -5.11
C ASP A 181 1.81 -2.45 -5.34
N LEU A 182 1.17 -3.03 -4.31
CA LEU A 182 0.55 -4.36 -4.40
C LEU A 182 -0.66 -4.48 -3.46
N LEU A 183 -1.74 -5.05 -3.96
CA LEU A 183 -2.90 -5.46 -3.15
C LEU A 183 -3.01 -6.98 -3.18
N LEU A 184 -3.13 -7.58 -1.99
CA LEU A 184 -3.34 -9.02 -1.84
C LEU A 184 -4.64 -9.28 -1.08
N TYR A 185 -5.12 -10.51 -1.20
CA TYR A 185 -6.18 -11.05 -0.35
C TYR A 185 -5.64 -12.21 0.48
N ASP A 186 -5.84 -12.17 1.78
CA ASP A 186 -5.53 -13.27 2.69
C ASP A 186 -6.80 -14.07 2.98
N GLU A 187 -6.88 -15.29 2.44
CA GLU A 187 -8.07 -16.13 2.59
C GLU A 187 -8.21 -16.72 3.99
N LEU A 188 -7.11 -16.87 4.74
CA LEU A 188 -7.14 -17.42 6.10
C LEU A 188 -7.81 -16.47 7.10
N ASP A 189 -7.61 -15.17 6.93
CA ASP A 189 -8.19 -14.12 7.78
C ASP A 189 -9.29 -13.32 7.09
N ASN A 190 -9.63 -13.68 5.84
CA ASN A 190 -10.59 -12.97 4.98
C ASN A 190 -10.31 -11.46 4.97
N SER A 191 -9.06 -11.08 4.69
CA SER A 191 -8.62 -9.69 4.80
C SER A 191 -7.92 -9.21 3.53
N ILE A 192 -8.08 -7.92 3.23
CA ILE A 192 -7.23 -7.25 2.25
C ILE A 192 -5.90 -6.92 2.89
N ILE A 193 -4.83 -7.05 2.12
CA ILE A 193 -3.50 -6.60 2.50
C ILE A 193 -3.01 -5.55 1.50
N VAL A 194 -2.66 -4.39 2.04
CA VAL A 194 -1.95 -3.35 1.30
C VAL A 194 -0.45 -3.56 1.49
N ALA A 195 0.25 -3.90 0.42
CA ALA A 195 1.68 -4.21 0.44
C ALA A 195 2.49 -3.17 -0.34
N ASP A 196 3.67 -2.86 0.18
CA ASP A 196 4.62 -1.93 -0.44
C ASP A 196 6.03 -2.54 -0.48
N TYR A 197 6.64 -2.54 -1.67
CA TYR A 197 7.95 -3.11 -1.91
C TYR A 197 9.05 -2.10 -1.61
N LYS A 198 9.89 -2.41 -0.63
CA LYS A 198 10.97 -1.57 -0.10
C LYS A 198 12.34 -2.22 -0.33
N PRO A 199 12.99 -2.01 -1.49
CA PRO A 199 14.30 -2.59 -1.78
C PRO A 199 15.40 -2.14 -0.81
N GLU A 200 15.20 -1.04 -0.08
CA GLU A 200 16.12 -0.51 0.93
C GLU A 200 16.14 -1.28 2.27
N ASN A 201 15.37 -2.36 2.40
CA ASN A 201 15.34 -3.23 3.59
C ASN A 201 14.93 -2.52 4.90
N GLY A 202 14.01 -1.56 4.84
CA GLY A 202 13.42 -0.92 6.02
C GLY A 202 11.96 -0.54 5.84
N PHE A 203 11.15 -0.76 6.88
CA PHE A 203 9.72 -0.44 6.85
C PHE A 203 9.39 0.91 7.50
N LEU A 204 10.10 1.27 8.58
CA LEU A 204 9.62 2.32 9.48
C LEU A 204 9.53 3.70 8.81
N ARG A 205 10.49 4.02 7.94
CA ARG A 205 10.49 5.32 7.23
C ARG A 205 9.27 5.49 6.35
N SER A 206 8.79 4.43 5.73
CA SER A 206 7.65 4.42 4.81
C SER A 206 6.36 3.92 5.45
N LEU A 207 6.40 3.42 6.67
CA LEU A 207 5.22 2.94 7.38
C LEU A 207 4.06 3.95 7.31
N PRO A 208 4.28 5.29 7.45
CA PRO A 208 3.19 6.24 7.32
C PRO A 208 2.47 6.21 5.97
N GLN A 209 3.21 6.06 4.86
CA GLN A 209 2.65 5.91 3.52
C GLN A 209 1.76 4.66 3.43
N VAL A 210 2.31 3.49 3.77
CA VAL A 210 1.62 2.20 3.62
C VAL A 210 0.40 2.12 4.55
N ALA A 211 0.53 2.57 5.79
CA ALA A 211 -0.59 2.58 6.73
C ALA A 211 -1.69 3.57 6.30
N THR A 212 -1.33 4.72 5.71
CA THR A 212 -2.33 5.65 5.14
C THR A 212 -3.12 4.98 4.01
N TYR A 213 -2.44 4.25 3.12
CA TYR A 213 -3.11 3.45 2.10
C TYR A 213 -4.04 2.39 2.70
N GLY A 214 -3.59 1.69 3.74
CA GLY A 214 -4.42 0.72 4.46
C GLY A 214 -5.71 1.34 5.02
N LEU A 215 -5.58 2.44 5.78
CA LEU A 215 -6.75 3.17 6.31
C LEU A 215 -7.70 3.63 5.19
N PHE A 216 -7.13 4.14 4.10
CA PHE A 216 -7.89 4.62 2.96
C PHE A 216 -8.70 3.50 2.30
N ILE A 217 -8.06 2.37 1.96
CA ILE A 217 -8.72 1.21 1.36
C ILE A 217 -9.79 0.63 2.29
N LYS A 218 -9.48 0.53 3.60
CA LYS A 218 -10.44 0.07 4.61
C LYS A 218 -11.73 0.88 4.57
N LYS A 219 -11.61 2.21 4.56
CA LYS A 219 -12.76 3.13 4.51
C LYS A 219 -13.48 3.09 3.17
N MET A 220 -12.73 3.12 2.07
CA MET A 220 -13.25 3.11 0.70
C MET A 220 -14.10 1.86 0.42
N LEU A 221 -13.64 0.69 0.84
CA LEU A 221 -14.34 -0.58 0.59
C LEU A 221 -15.29 -0.98 1.74
N LYS A 222 -15.26 -0.26 2.86
CA LYS A 222 -15.97 -0.57 4.12
C LYS A 222 -15.58 -1.95 4.67
N LEU A 223 -14.27 -2.16 4.83
CA LEU A 223 -13.73 -3.43 5.35
C LEU A 223 -13.67 -3.41 6.88
N ASP A 224 -13.99 -4.54 7.49
CA ASP A 224 -13.81 -4.74 8.94
C ASP A 224 -12.33 -4.94 9.29
N LYS A 225 -11.64 -5.74 8.47
CA LYS A 225 -10.23 -6.12 8.63
C LYS A 225 -9.39 -5.66 7.45
N ILE A 226 -8.17 -5.25 7.75
CA ILE A 226 -7.13 -4.98 6.76
C ILE A 226 -5.77 -5.14 7.43
N LYS A 227 -4.77 -5.60 6.68
CA LYS A 227 -3.36 -5.60 7.11
C LYS A 227 -2.53 -4.74 6.17
N CYS A 228 -1.39 -4.29 6.66
CA CYS A 228 -0.36 -3.65 5.84
C CYS A 228 0.91 -4.48 5.87
N ILE A 229 1.58 -4.53 4.72
CA ILE A 229 2.89 -5.17 4.57
C ILE A 229 3.88 -4.17 4.00
N SER A 230 5.04 -4.06 4.65
CA SER A 230 6.26 -3.60 3.97
C SER A 230 7.12 -4.82 3.74
N PHE A 231 7.66 -5.00 2.54
CA PHE A 231 8.49 -6.17 2.25
C PHE A 231 9.65 -5.85 1.32
N SER A 232 10.67 -6.68 1.36
CA SER A 232 11.84 -6.64 0.49
C SER A 232 12.24 -8.05 0.08
N LYS A 233 13.37 -8.19 -0.61
CA LYS A 233 13.97 -9.51 -0.90
C LYS A 233 14.49 -10.25 0.33
N ASP A 234 14.60 -9.56 1.47
CA ASP A 234 15.23 -10.07 2.68
C ASP A 234 14.27 -10.15 3.87
N LYS A 235 13.27 -9.28 3.94
CA LYS A 235 12.42 -9.13 5.14
C LYS A 235 10.99 -8.81 4.77
N LEU A 236 10.07 -9.13 5.68
CA LEU A 236 8.66 -8.81 5.58
C LEU A 236 8.14 -8.39 6.95
N TRP A 237 7.41 -7.29 6.99
CA TRP A 237 6.82 -6.72 8.19
C TRP A 237 5.32 -6.59 8.01
N ILE A 238 4.54 -7.17 8.91
CA ILE A 238 3.08 -7.11 8.93
C ILE A 238 2.63 -6.22 10.08
N TYR A 239 1.66 -5.35 9.85
CA TYR A 239 1.08 -4.50 10.89
C TYR A 239 -0.34 -4.06 10.55
N ASP A 240 -1.11 -3.71 11.59
CA ASP A 240 -2.41 -3.05 11.43
C ASP A 240 -2.17 -1.57 11.05
N PRO A 241 -2.84 -1.02 10.02
CA PRO A 241 -2.65 0.39 9.65
C PRO A 241 -3.03 1.39 10.76
N GLU A 242 -3.87 1.04 11.73
CA GLU A 242 -4.20 1.89 12.89
C GLU A 242 -2.97 2.23 13.76
N ILE A 243 -1.85 1.53 13.56
CA ILE A 243 -0.57 1.82 14.21
C ILE A 243 -0.13 3.29 14.02
N ILE A 244 -0.47 3.89 12.86
CA ILE A 244 -0.14 5.28 12.52
C ILE A 244 -0.95 6.31 13.32
N LYS A 245 -2.10 5.92 13.88
CA LYS A 245 -2.96 6.78 14.73
C LYS A 245 -2.61 6.71 16.21
N LYS A 246 -2.02 5.60 16.66
CA LYS A 246 -1.82 5.30 18.09
C LYS A 246 -0.33 5.20 18.44
N GLN A 247 0.32 4.11 18.02
CA GLN A 247 1.67 3.78 18.47
C GLN A 247 2.73 4.70 17.85
N ILE A 248 2.64 5.01 16.54
CA ILE A 248 3.63 5.89 15.91
C ILE A 248 3.64 7.28 16.56
N PRO A 249 2.52 8.00 16.73
CA PRO A 249 2.49 9.27 17.46
C PRO A 249 3.13 9.20 18.85
N TYR A 250 2.78 8.18 19.64
CA TYR A 250 3.34 7.95 20.98
C TYR A 250 4.87 7.85 20.94
N TYR A 251 5.42 7.03 20.05
CA TYR A 251 6.86 6.81 19.98
C TYR A 251 7.62 8.01 19.40
N ILE A 252 7.08 8.70 18.38
CA ILE A 252 7.78 9.87 17.81
C ILE A 252 7.85 11.01 18.82
N GLU A 253 6.82 11.20 19.65
CA GLU A 253 6.82 12.22 20.72
C GLU A 253 7.93 11.98 21.73
N ARG A 254 8.25 10.71 22.02
CA ARG A 254 9.33 10.32 22.93
C ARG A 254 10.74 10.53 22.36
N PHE A 255 10.91 10.49 21.03
CA PHE A 255 12.23 10.42 20.39
C PHE A 255 12.59 11.62 19.49
N GLY A 256 11.83 12.72 19.54
CA GLY A 256 12.18 13.97 18.84
C GLY A 256 11.00 14.83 18.39
N ASN A 257 9.79 14.28 18.41
CA ASN A 257 8.52 14.92 18.06
C ASN A 257 8.54 15.80 16.79
N PRO A 258 8.94 15.26 15.62
CA PRO A 258 8.95 16.02 14.39
C PRO A 258 7.54 16.45 13.97
N ASN A 259 7.44 17.64 13.37
CA ASN A 259 6.22 18.08 12.70
C ASN A 259 6.07 17.32 11.36
N LEU A 260 5.01 16.54 11.22
CA LEU A 260 4.78 15.65 10.09
C LEU A 260 3.34 15.83 9.58
N ILE A 261 3.20 16.31 8.35
CA ILE A 261 1.90 16.67 7.74
C ILE A 261 0.88 15.53 7.76
N TRP A 262 1.34 14.29 7.57
CA TRP A 262 0.48 13.12 7.54
C TRP A 262 -0.23 12.89 8.90
N ARG A 263 0.30 13.39 10.02
CA ARG A 263 -0.34 13.27 11.35
C ARG A 263 -1.71 13.94 11.39
N TYR A 264 -1.88 15.05 10.67
CA TYR A 264 -3.16 15.78 10.61
C TYR A 264 -4.13 15.07 9.67
N LEU A 265 -3.64 14.65 8.50
CA LEU A 265 -4.42 13.98 7.47
C LEU A 265 -5.02 12.65 7.98
N VAL A 266 -4.21 11.84 8.65
CA VAL A 266 -4.61 10.52 9.16
C VAL A 266 -5.74 10.60 10.20
N LYS A 267 -5.85 11.70 10.96
CA LYS A 267 -6.96 11.91 11.91
C LYS A 267 -8.33 12.02 11.21
N THR A 268 -8.33 12.32 9.92
CA THR A 268 -9.55 12.53 9.11
C THR A 268 -9.92 11.33 8.25
N ILE A 269 -9.04 10.32 8.17
CA ILE A 269 -9.33 9.05 7.49
C ILE A 269 -10.04 8.11 8.46
#